data_AF-A0A9X4L5J2-F1
#
_entry.id   AF-A0A9X4L5J2-F1
#
_cell.length_a   1.000
_cell.length_b   1.000
_cell.length_c   1.000
_cell.angle_alpha   90.00
_cell.angle_beta   90.00
_cell.angle_gamma   90.00
#
_symmetry.space_group_name_H-M   'P 1'
#
loop_
_entity.id
_entity.type
_entity.pdbx_description
1 polymer ?
#
loop_
_entity_poly.entity_id
_entity_poly.type
_entity_poly.pdbx_seq_one_letter_code
_entity_poly.pdbx_strand_id
1 'polypeptide(L)'
;MGEDGEIAVIASMTESGVEIRVEDNGYKETDYEAIARLLEGDDGSAGAGYGIRNVQQRIRLQFGAEYGLSYRARKGGGTVARIALPVKREL
;
A
#
# COMPACT_ATOMS: atom_id res chain seq x y z
N MET A 1 -2.34 21.09 -20.83
CA MET A 1 -1.25 21.21 -19.84
C MET A 1 -1.36 19.98 -18.97
N GLY A 2 -0.44 19.04 -19.09
CA GLY A 2 -0.42 17.90 -18.17
C GLY A 2 -0.08 18.44 -16.79
N GLU A 3 -0.81 18.03 -15.76
CA GLU A 3 -0.36 18.26 -14.39
C GLU A 3 1.00 17.59 -14.20
N ASP A 4 1.92 18.25 -13.50
CA ASP A 4 3.18 17.63 -13.14
C ASP A 4 2.92 16.39 -12.28
N GLY A 5 3.76 15.36 -12.43
CA GLY A 5 3.66 14.15 -11.62
C GLY A 5 3.93 14.46 -10.16
N GLU A 6 2.97 14.18 -9.29
CA GLU A 6 3.06 14.39 -7.85
C GLU A 6 3.07 13.04 -7.13
N ILE A 7 3.94 12.91 -6.13
CA ILE A 7 3.92 11.83 -5.15
C ILE A 7 3.91 12.44 -3.76
N ALA A 8 2.88 12.13 -2.97
CA ALA A 8 2.75 12.56 -1.58
C ALA A 8 2.95 11.38 -0.62
N VAL A 9 3.73 11.59 0.44
CA VAL A 9 3.91 10.61 1.52
C VAL A 9 3.39 11.22 2.81
N ILE A 10 2.36 10.60 3.39
CA ILE A 10 1.61 11.14 4.53
C ILE A 10 1.56 10.08 5.61
N ALA A 11 1.95 10.42 6.83
CA ALA A 11 1.82 9.55 8.00
C ALA A 11 0.84 10.15 9.00
N SER A 12 -0.06 9.33 9.53
CA SER A 12 -1.05 9.73 10.54
C SER A 12 -1.24 8.65 11.58
N MET A 13 -1.42 9.06 12.84
CA MET A 13 -1.86 8.17 13.92
C MET A 13 -3.32 7.78 13.72
N THR A 14 -3.65 6.52 13.92
CA THR A 14 -5.01 5.99 13.97
C THR A 14 -5.26 5.36 15.33
N GLU A 15 -6.51 4.99 15.62
CA GLU A 15 -6.84 4.24 16.84
C GLU A 15 -6.10 2.89 16.92
N SER A 16 -5.79 2.30 15.75
CA SER A 16 -5.17 0.99 15.61
C SER A 16 -3.65 1.02 15.37
N GLY A 17 -3.02 2.20 15.31
CA GLY A 17 -1.59 2.33 15.12
C GLY A 17 -1.18 3.53 14.28
N VAL A 18 -0.30 3.29 13.30
CA VAL A 18 0.13 4.27 12.30
C VAL A 18 -0.36 3.84 10.93
N GLU A 19 -0.96 4.78 10.21
CA GLU A 19 -1.22 4.66 8.79
C GLU A 19 -0.23 5.55 8.02
N ILE A 20 0.47 4.96 7.06
CA ILE A 20 1.26 5.70 6.06
C ILE A 20 0.56 5.56 4.71
N ARG A 21 0.36 6.67 4.02
CA ARG A 21 -0.17 6.73 2.66
C ARG A 21 0.89 7.25 1.71
N VAL A 22 1.03 6.57 0.58
CA VAL A 22 1.78 7.05 -0.59
C VAL A 22 0.75 7.27 -1.70
N GLU A 23 0.59 8.51 -2.13
CA GLU A 23 -0.41 8.91 -3.12
C GLU A 23 0.28 9.47 -4.36
N ASP A 24 -0.20 9.10 -5.55
CA ASP A 24 0.20 9.72 -6.81
C ASP A 24 -1.00 10.27 -7.59
N ASN A 25 -0.76 11.11 -8.58
CA ASN A 25 -1.75 11.66 -9.51
C ASN A 25 -1.68 11.04 -10.91
N GLY A 26 -1.14 9.82 -11.04
CA GLY A 26 -1.02 9.12 -12.31
C GLY A 26 -2.38 8.84 -12.97
N TYR A 27 -2.38 8.74 -14.29
CA TYR A 27 -3.61 8.53 -15.08
C TYR A 27 -3.81 7.08 -15.53
N LYS A 28 -2.87 6.18 -15.24
CA LYS A 28 -2.95 4.78 -15.68
C LYS A 28 -4.01 4.03 -14.89
N GLU A 29 -4.86 3.30 -15.61
CA GLU A 29 -5.79 2.35 -15.00
C GLU A 29 -5.01 1.29 -14.22
N THR A 30 -5.49 1.00 -13.01
CA THR A 30 -4.87 0.07 -12.08
C THR A 30 -5.93 -0.90 -11.58
N ASP A 31 -5.65 -2.20 -11.73
CA ASP A 31 -6.52 -3.26 -11.23
C ASP A 31 -6.21 -3.52 -9.74
N TYR A 32 -6.94 -2.81 -8.88
CA TYR A 32 -6.78 -2.93 -7.43
C TYR A 32 -7.19 -4.30 -6.88
N GLU A 33 -8.10 -5.01 -7.55
CA GLU A 33 -8.51 -6.36 -7.14
C GLU A 33 -7.41 -7.37 -7.43
N ALA A 34 -6.76 -7.28 -8.59
CA ALA A 34 -5.58 -8.09 -8.89
C ALA A 34 -4.44 -7.82 -7.90
N ILE A 35 -4.23 -6.55 -7.51
CA ILE A 35 -3.25 -6.22 -6.47
C ILE A 35 -3.65 -6.84 -5.12
N ALA A 36 -4.92 -6.81 -4.74
CA ALA A 36 -5.40 -7.42 -3.50
C ALA A 36 -5.14 -8.93 -3.48
N ARG A 37 -5.49 -9.66 -4.55
CA ARG A 37 -5.22 -11.11 -4.69
C ARG A 37 -3.72 -11.42 -4.60
N LEU A 38 -2.88 -10.60 -5.24
CA LEU A 38 -1.43 -10.75 -5.17
C LEU A 38 -0.89 -10.58 -3.74
N LEU A 39 -1.46 -9.64 -2.97
CA LEU A 39 -1.08 -9.38 -1.57
C LEU A 39 -1.60 -10.44 -0.60
N GLU A 40 -2.64 -11.17 -0.97
CA GLU A 40 -3.14 -12.34 -0.23
C GLU A 40 -2.33 -13.61 -0.51
N GLY A 41 -1.54 -13.62 -1.59
CA GLY A 41 -0.67 -14.73 -1.94
C GLY A 41 -1.33 -15.79 -2.83
N ASP A 42 -2.48 -15.48 -3.42
CA ASP A 42 -3.29 -16.40 -4.23
C ASP A 42 -2.82 -16.48 -5.69
N ASP A 43 -1.91 -15.58 -6.10
CA ASP A 43 -1.43 -15.51 -7.47
C ASP A 43 -0.05 -16.19 -7.62
N GLY A 44 -0.02 -17.36 -8.26
CA GLY A 44 1.18 -18.10 -8.66
C GLY A 44 2.07 -17.39 -9.72
N SER A 45 1.89 -16.09 -9.93
CA SER A 45 2.65 -15.30 -10.90
C SER A 45 4.00 -14.87 -10.30
N ALA A 46 5.08 -15.55 -10.68
CA ALA A 46 6.42 -15.32 -10.14
C ALA A 46 7.07 -13.98 -10.58
N GLY A 47 6.44 -13.20 -11.47
CA GLY A 47 7.09 -12.05 -12.13
C GLY A 47 6.52 -10.66 -11.85
N ALA A 48 5.21 -10.52 -11.59
CA ALA A 48 4.58 -9.21 -11.39
C ALA A 48 4.55 -8.81 -9.91
N GLY A 49 4.84 -7.56 -9.58
CA GLY A 49 4.66 -7.02 -8.22
C GLY A 49 5.58 -7.61 -7.13
N TYR A 50 6.80 -8.06 -7.48
CA TYR A 50 7.78 -8.55 -6.49
C TYR A 50 8.03 -7.55 -5.36
N GLY A 51 8.11 -6.25 -5.69
CA GLY A 51 8.33 -5.19 -4.69
C GLY A 51 7.21 -5.12 -3.65
N ILE A 52 5.95 -5.09 -4.08
CA ILE A 52 4.82 -4.95 -3.15
C ILE A 52 4.58 -6.23 -2.33
N ARG A 53 4.83 -7.41 -2.91
CA ARG A 53 4.79 -8.68 -2.16
C ARG A 53 5.88 -8.73 -1.10
N ASN A 54 7.08 -8.29 -1.41
CA ASN A 54 8.18 -8.29 -0.44
C ASN A 54 7.87 -7.39 0.76
N VAL A 55 7.33 -6.20 0.51
CA VAL A 55 6.91 -5.28 1.57
C VAL A 55 5.79 -5.90 2.41
N GLN A 56 4.75 -6.45 1.77
CA GLN A 56 3.64 -7.15 2.44
C GLN A 56 4.13 -8.28 3.34
N GLN A 57 4.99 -9.16 2.81
CA GLN A 57 5.55 -10.29 3.55
C GLN A 57 6.36 -9.81 4.75
N ARG A 58 7.23 -8.82 4.58
CA ARG A 58 8.06 -8.28 5.67
C ARG A 58 7.23 -7.66 6.77
N ILE A 59 6.20 -6.88 6.43
CA ILE A 59 5.30 -6.29 7.41
C ILE A 59 4.57 -7.38 8.19
N ARG A 60 3.95 -8.35 7.49
CA ARG A 60 3.19 -9.43 8.13
C ARG A 60 4.07 -10.34 9.00
N LEU A 61 5.27 -10.69 8.53
CA LEU A 61 6.23 -11.48 9.31
C LEU A 61 6.67 -10.76 10.59
N GLN A 62 6.78 -9.43 10.56
CA GLN A 62 7.27 -8.65 11.68
C GLN A 62 6.17 -8.24 12.68
N PHE A 63 4.94 -7.99 12.20
CA PHE A 63 3.90 -7.34 12.99
C PHE A 63 2.59 -8.11 13.09
N GLY A 64 2.35 -9.13 12.26
CA GLY A 64 1.09 -9.89 12.23
C GLY A 64 0.31 -9.72 10.92
N ALA A 65 -0.59 -10.67 10.65
CA ALA A 65 -1.33 -10.75 9.39
C ALA A 65 -2.35 -9.59 9.20
N GLU A 66 -2.75 -8.96 10.30
CA GLU A 66 -3.64 -7.79 10.34
C GLU A 66 -2.99 -6.49 9.83
N TYR A 67 -1.65 -6.47 9.70
CA TYR A 67 -0.89 -5.37 9.13
C TYR A 67 -0.45 -5.66 7.70
N GLY A 68 -0.11 -4.60 6.95
CA GLY A 68 0.33 -4.75 5.57
C GLY A 68 -0.03 -3.59 4.67
N LEU A 69 -0.06 -3.90 3.38
CA LEU A 69 -0.39 -3.02 2.29
C LEU A 69 -1.85 -3.19 1.84
N SER A 70 -2.42 -2.10 1.35
CA SER A 70 -3.66 -2.09 0.58
C SER A 70 -3.61 -0.95 -0.44
N TYR A 71 -4.33 -1.09 -1.55
CA TYR A 71 -4.32 -0.11 -2.64
C TYR A 71 -5.74 0.29 -3.00
N ARG A 72 -5.94 1.55 -3.37
CA ARG A 72 -7.21 2.07 -3.87
C ARG A 72 -6.99 3.23 -4.82
N ALA A 73 -8.02 3.56 -5.60
CA ALA A 73 -8.04 4.77 -6.41
C ALA A 73 -8.00 6.03 -5.54
N ARG A 74 -7.24 7.03 -5.98
CA ARG A 74 -7.27 8.38 -5.41
C ARG A 74 -8.44 9.17 -5.98
N LYS A 75 -9.09 10.00 -5.15
CA LYS A 75 -10.11 10.93 -5.62
C LYS A 75 -9.45 11.97 -6.55
N GLY A 76 -9.89 12.03 -7.80
CA GLY A 76 -9.30 12.91 -8.83
C GLY A 76 -8.25 12.24 -9.72
N GLY A 77 -8.04 10.93 -9.61
CA GLY A 77 -7.08 10.18 -10.43
C GLY A 77 -5.79 9.86 -9.66
N GLY A 78 -5.18 8.72 -10.02
CA GLY A 78 -4.00 8.17 -9.38
C GLY A 78 -4.28 7.07 -8.37
N THR A 79 -3.22 6.66 -7.67
CA THR A 79 -3.25 5.55 -6.71
C THR A 79 -2.98 6.03 -5.29
N VAL A 80 -3.61 5.37 -4.32
CA VAL A 80 -3.26 5.45 -2.89
C VAL A 80 -2.77 4.08 -2.44
N ALA A 81 -1.49 3.97 -2.12
CA ALA A 81 -0.92 2.84 -1.39
C ALA A 81 -0.98 3.13 0.10
N ARG A 82 -1.70 2.31 0.87
CA ARG A 82 -1.86 2.42 2.31
C ARG A 82 -1.03 1.33 2.99
N ILE A 83 -0.23 1.73 3.97
CA ILE A 83 0.57 0.87 4.84
C ILE A 83 0.01 1.00 6.26
N ALA A 84 -0.44 -0.10 6.85
CA ALA A 84 -0.87 -0.15 8.24
C ALA A 84 0.23 -0.79 9.11
N LEU A 85 0.62 -0.12 10.19
CA LEU A 85 1.65 -0.56 11.14
C LEU A 85 1.19 -0.36 12.59
N PRO A 86 1.65 -1.19 13.54
CA PRO A 86 1.40 -0.94 14.96
C PRO A 86 2.24 0.25 15.46
N VAL A 87 1.74 0.93 16.48
CA VAL A 87 2.55 1.88 17.26
C VAL A 87 3.32 1.08 18.30
N LYS A 88 4.63 0.93 18.12
CA LYS A 88 5.49 0.47 19.20
C LYS A 88 5.81 1.66 20.11
N ARG A 89 5.35 1.60 21.35
CA ARG A 89 5.89 2.43 22.42
C ARG A 89 7.05 1.65 23.02
N GLU A 90 8.27 2.19 22.90
CA GLU A 90 9.35 1.73 23.77
C GLU A 90 9.00 2.17 25.20
N LEU A 91 9.01 1.21 26.14
CA LEU A 91 8.82 1.45 27.58
C LEU A 91 10.10 1.98 28.20
#